data_AF-A0A2M9P7U8-F1
#
_entry.id   AF-A0A2M9P7U8-F1
#
_cell.length_a   1.000
_cell.length_b   1.000
_cell.length_c   1.000
_cell.angle_alpha   90.00
_cell.angle_beta   90.00
_cell.angle_gamma   90.00
#
_symmetry.space_group_name_H-M   'P 1'
#
loop_
_entity.id
_entity.type
_entity.pdbx_description
1 polymer ?
#
loop_
_entity_poly.entity_id
_entity_poly.type
_entity_poly.pdbx_seq_one_letter_code
_entity_poly.pdbx_strand_id
1 'polypeptide(L)'
;AVRDVGRVLQMPYGQVDRLSKMIPLDGVKPVSINKALADEPRLVEESRREPQVKRLLDIAAQVEGLLRNASTHAAGVVIGDRPLVELVPLYRDPRSDMPATQYNMKWVEQAGLVKFDFLGLKTLTVIQNALDLLAERGIVVDIGAIPLDDPATYSLYASAQTAAVFQVESAGMRDALRQLKPTCVEDIIALVALYRPGPMENIPKFC
;
A
#
# COMPACT_ATOMS: atom_id res chain seq x y z
N ALA A 1 1.41 -13.93 12.31
CA ALA A 1 1.16 -14.89 13.42
C ALA A 1 0.72 -16.26 12.90
N VAL A 2 -0.53 -16.45 12.46
CA VAL A 2 -1.09 -17.78 12.10
C VAL A 2 -0.22 -18.58 11.13
N ARG A 3 0.24 -17.99 10.02
CA ARG A 3 1.09 -18.69 9.04
C ARG A 3 2.44 -19.15 9.61
N ASP A 4 3.06 -18.35 10.46
CA ASP A 4 4.37 -18.65 11.05
C ASP A 4 4.24 -19.74 12.13
N VAL A 5 3.24 -19.62 13.00
CA VAL A 5 2.96 -20.64 14.04
C VAL A 5 2.56 -21.96 13.40
N GLY A 6 1.73 -21.95 12.34
CA GLY A 6 1.34 -23.16 11.62
C GLY A 6 2.53 -23.88 10.99
N ARG A 7 3.52 -23.14 10.50
CA ARG A 7 4.78 -23.71 9.99
C ARG A 7 5.58 -24.39 11.11
N VAL A 8 5.68 -23.76 12.29
CA VAL A 8 6.39 -24.34 13.45
C VAL A 8 5.68 -25.59 13.97
N LEU A 9 4.35 -25.59 13.99
CA LEU A 9 3.52 -26.74 14.34
C LEU A 9 3.47 -27.83 13.25
N GLN A 10 4.24 -27.67 12.17
CA GLN A 10 4.32 -28.60 11.03
C GLN A 10 2.95 -28.92 10.41
N MET A 11 2.04 -27.95 10.42
CA MET A 11 0.73 -28.11 9.81
C MET A 11 0.82 -28.00 8.27
N PRO A 12 -0.02 -28.72 7.52
CA PRO A 12 -0.09 -28.61 6.07
C PRO A 12 -0.34 -27.16 5.61
N TYR A 13 0.46 -26.68 4.65
CA TYR A 13 0.37 -25.30 4.15
C TYR A 13 -1.05 -24.92 3.69
N GLY A 14 -1.73 -25.81 2.96
CA GLY A 14 -3.09 -25.54 2.47
C GLY A 14 -4.13 -25.37 3.58
N GLN A 15 -3.95 -26.05 4.71
CA GLN A 15 -4.82 -25.87 5.88
C GLN A 15 -4.54 -24.51 6.55
N VAL A 16 -3.27 -24.19 6.77
CA VAL A 16 -2.85 -22.92 7.40
C VAL A 16 -3.23 -21.71 6.54
N ASP A 17 -3.08 -21.79 5.23
CA ASP A 17 -3.49 -20.71 4.31
C ASP A 17 -5.00 -20.48 4.35
N ARG A 18 -5.80 -21.57 4.35
CA ARG A 18 -7.26 -21.50 4.48
C ARG A 18 -7.68 -20.81 5.77
N LEU A 19 -7.10 -21.22 6.91
CA LEU A 19 -7.37 -20.60 8.21
C LEU A 19 -6.97 -19.13 8.23
N SER A 20 -5.83 -18.77 7.62
CA SER A 20 -5.37 -17.38 7.56
C SER A 20 -6.29 -16.47 6.74
N LYS A 21 -6.97 -17.01 5.72
CA LYS A 21 -7.93 -16.29 4.88
C LYS A 21 -9.32 -16.13 5.52
N MET A 22 -9.62 -16.89 6.56
CA MET A 22 -10.84 -16.73 7.36
C MET A 22 -10.77 -15.55 8.32
N ILE A 23 -9.58 -14.99 8.57
CA ILE A 23 -9.42 -13.82 9.46
C ILE A 23 -9.92 -12.57 8.72
N PRO A 24 -10.92 -11.87 9.26
CA PRO A 24 -11.44 -10.65 8.64
C PRO A 24 -10.39 -9.55 8.53
N LEU A 25 -10.55 -8.69 7.53
CA LEU A 25 -9.74 -7.47 7.38
C LEU A 25 -10.56 -6.25 7.81
N ASP A 26 -9.94 -5.38 8.60
CA ASP A 26 -10.41 -4.03 8.89
C ASP A 26 -9.62 -3.05 8.00
N GLY A 27 -10.24 -2.64 6.89
CA GLY A 27 -9.58 -1.96 5.79
C GLY A 27 -8.52 -2.85 5.13
N VAL A 28 -7.24 -2.56 5.37
CA VAL A 28 -6.09 -3.34 4.86
C VAL A 28 -5.40 -4.17 5.94
N LYS A 29 -5.81 -4.04 7.21
CA LYS A 29 -5.16 -4.73 8.33
C LYS A 29 -6.03 -5.89 8.80
N PRO A 30 -5.46 -7.09 9.03
CA PRO A 30 -6.21 -8.16 9.66
C PRO A 30 -6.62 -7.75 11.08
N VAL A 31 -7.84 -8.14 11.47
CA VAL A 31 -8.29 -7.99 12.86
C VAL A 31 -7.49 -8.92 13.78
N SER A 32 -7.45 -8.58 15.07
CA SER A 32 -6.81 -9.45 16.07
C SER A 32 -7.44 -10.84 16.09
N ILE A 33 -6.69 -11.88 16.47
CA ILE A 33 -7.21 -13.26 16.50
C ILE A 33 -8.42 -13.40 17.43
N ASN A 34 -8.42 -12.71 18.57
CA ASN A 34 -9.56 -12.69 19.50
C ASN A 34 -10.82 -12.10 18.86
N LYS A 35 -10.67 -11.02 18.10
CA LYS A 35 -11.78 -10.41 17.33
C LYS A 35 -12.21 -11.32 16.18
N ALA A 36 -11.28 -11.95 15.47
CA ALA A 36 -11.60 -12.90 14.41
C ALA A 36 -12.43 -14.10 14.92
N LEU A 37 -12.11 -14.60 16.12
CA LEU A 37 -12.89 -15.66 16.78
C LEU A 37 -14.29 -15.21 17.20
N ALA A 38 -14.49 -13.91 17.48
CA ALA A 38 -15.81 -13.37 17.78
C ALA A 38 -16.64 -13.13 16.51
N ASP A 39 -15.99 -12.67 15.44
CA ASP A 39 -16.65 -12.20 14.22
C ASP A 39 -16.86 -13.32 13.17
N GLU A 40 -16.03 -14.38 13.17
CA GLU A 40 -16.09 -15.48 12.19
C GLU A 40 -16.41 -16.84 12.86
N PRO A 41 -17.69 -17.27 12.86
CA PRO A 41 -18.12 -18.54 13.46
C PRO A 41 -17.41 -19.77 12.89
N ARG A 42 -17.03 -19.77 11.61
CA ARG A 42 -16.33 -20.90 10.97
C ARG A 42 -14.97 -21.14 11.59
N LEU A 43 -14.27 -20.07 12.00
CA LEU A 43 -12.96 -20.18 12.64
C LEU A 43 -13.09 -20.85 14.02
N VAL A 44 -14.17 -20.56 14.75
CA VAL A 44 -14.50 -21.22 16.01
C VAL A 44 -14.82 -22.69 15.78
N GLU A 45 -15.62 -23.02 14.76
CA GLU A 45 -15.96 -24.41 14.42
C GLU A 45 -14.71 -25.24 14.09
N GLU A 46 -13.81 -24.72 13.26
CA GLU A 46 -12.54 -25.36 12.93
C GLU A 46 -11.67 -25.58 14.18
N SER A 47 -11.62 -24.61 15.09
CA SER A 47 -10.89 -24.74 16.36
C SER A 47 -11.49 -25.81 17.28
N ARG A 48 -12.82 -26.01 17.25
CA ARG A 48 -13.49 -27.05 18.03
C ARG A 48 -13.33 -28.43 17.41
N ARG A 49 -13.35 -28.50 16.08
CA ARG A 49 -13.22 -29.76 15.34
C ARG A 49 -11.83 -30.35 15.48
N GLU A 50 -10.79 -29.52 15.49
CA GLU A 50 -9.41 -29.98 15.43
C GLU A 50 -8.55 -29.34 16.54
N PRO A 51 -8.10 -30.11 17.54
CA PRO A 51 -7.30 -29.59 18.65
C PRO A 51 -6.01 -28.89 18.22
N GLN A 52 -5.41 -29.31 17.09
CA GLN A 52 -4.22 -28.68 16.54
C GLN A 52 -4.50 -27.26 16.04
N VAL A 53 -5.69 -27.01 15.46
CA VAL A 53 -6.13 -25.67 15.04
C VAL A 53 -6.36 -24.77 16.26
N LYS A 54 -6.97 -25.30 17.32
CA LYS A 54 -7.10 -24.55 18.58
C LYS A 54 -5.73 -24.12 19.12
N ARG A 55 -4.79 -25.06 19.22
CA ARG A 55 -3.42 -24.79 19.68
C ARG A 55 -2.71 -23.76 18.80
N LEU A 56 -2.89 -23.83 17.49
CA LEU A 56 -2.39 -22.84 16.54
C LEU A 56 -2.91 -21.44 16.86
N LEU A 57 -4.23 -21.28 17.03
CA LEU A 57 -4.85 -19.97 17.28
C LEU A 57 -4.48 -19.41 18.65
N ASP A 58 -4.43 -20.25 19.68
CA ASP A 58 -4.04 -19.85 21.04
C ASP A 58 -2.61 -19.30 21.07
N ILE A 59 -1.66 -20.00 20.45
CA ILE A 59 -0.26 -19.52 20.36
C ILE A 59 -0.17 -18.28 19.47
N ALA A 60 -0.87 -18.28 18.33
CA ALA A 60 -0.87 -17.16 17.42
C ALA A 60 -1.40 -15.87 18.08
N ALA A 61 -2.39 -15.97 18.97
CA ALA A 61 -2.94 -14.83 19.69
C ALA A 61 -1.94 -14.22 20.68
N GLN A 62 -1.06 -15.04 21.26
CA GLN A 62 -0.01 -14.58 22.18
C GLN A 62 1.15 -13.87 21.48
N VAL A 63 1.45 -14.25 20.23
CA VAL A 63 2.56 -13.67 19.45
C VAL A 63 2.11 -12.63 18.42
N GLU A 64 0.81 -12.35 18.36
CA GLU A 64 0.26 -11.30 17.51
C GLU A 64 0.78 -9.92 17.95
N GLY A 65 1.10 -9.06 16.96
CA GLY A 65 1.60 -7.71 17.22
C GLY A 65 3.10 -7.63 17.58
N LEU A 66 3.77 -8.77 17.81
CA LEU A 66 5.21 -8.78 18.06
C LEU A 66 5.99 -8.45 16.78
N LEU A 67 7.11 -7.76 16.95
CA LEU A 67 8.03 -7.44 15.86
C LEU A 67 8.77 -8.71 15.43
N ARG A 68 8.77 -8.97 14.12
CA ARG A 68 9.30 -10.22 13.55
C ARG A 68 10.79 -10.12 13.22
N ASN A 69 11.19 -9.11 12.46
CA ASN A 69 12.54 -8.92 11.95
C ASN A 69 12.85 -7.42 11.88
N ALA A 70 14.14 -7.06 11.89
CA ALA A 70 14.59 -5.76 11.43
C ALA A 70 14.48 -5.70 9.90
N SER A 71 13.95 -4.61 9.37
CA SER A 71 13.85 -4.36 7.93
C SER A 71 14.01 -2.88 7.64
N THR A 72 14.75 -2.55 6.59
CA THR A 72 14.93 -1.17 6.14
C THR A 72 13.66 -0.64 5.46
N HIS A 73 13.25 0.58 5.78
CA HIS A 73 12.14 1.25 5.10
C HIS A 73 12.58 1.61 3.68
N ALA A 74 11.96 0.98 2.67
CA ALA A 74 12.43 1.05 1.28
C ALA A 74 12.49 2.47 0.69
N ALA A 75 11.76 3.44 1.25
CA ALA A 75 11.73 4.82 0.79
C ALA A 75 12.36 5.83 1.77
N GLY A 76 12.62 5.44 3.03
CA GLY A 76 12.90 6.40 4.09
C GLY A 76 14.40 6.62 4.25
N VAL A 77 14.89 7.80 3.91
CA VAL A 77 16.28 8.22 4.12
C VAL A 77 16.31 9.30 5.18
N VAL A 78 17.31 9.25 6.05
CA VAL A 78 17.50 10.23 7.13
C VAL A 78 18.81 10.96 6.92
N ILE A 79 18.80 12.26 7.15
CA ILE A 79 19.98 13.12 7.02
C ILE A 79 20.18 13.86 8.34
N GLY A 80 21.37 13.70 8.92
CA GLY A 80 21.80 14.40 10.13
C GLY A 80 22.76 15.55 9.79
N ASP A 81 22.84 16.52 10.69
CA ASP A 81 23.79 17.65 10.62
C ASP A 81 25.21 17.27 11.11
N ARG A 82 25.36 16.07 11.69
CA ARG A 82 26.58 15.51 12.26
C ARG A 82 26.59 13.98 12.08
N PRO A 83 27.67 13.26 12.45
CA PRO A 83 27.73 11.80 12.31
C PRO A 83 26.55 11.09 12.99
N LEU A 84 25.84 10.24 12.24
CA LEU A 84 24.59 9.61 12.72
C LEU A 84 24.78 8.76 13.98
N VAL A 85 25.97 8.17 14.16
CA VAL A 85 26.31 7.35 15.34
C VAL A 85 26.31 8.14 16.65
N GLU A 86 26.42 9.47 16.59
CA GLU A 86 26.33 10.36 17.76
C GLU A 86 24.86 10.65 18.15
N LEU A 87 23.91 10.42 17.23
CA LEU A 87 22.50 10.75 17.40
C LEU A 87 21.63 9.50 17.60
N VAL A 88 21.89 8.44 16.82
CA VAL A 88 21.05 7.24 16.79
C VAL A 88 21.90 5.96 16.64
N PRO A 89 21.47 4.85 17.25
CA PRO A 89 22.08 3.55 16.99
C PRO A 89 21.78 3.10 15.55
N LEU A 90 22.81 2.57 14.88
CA LEU A 90 22.71 2.08 13.50
C LEU A 90 22.65 0.55 13.44
N TYR A 91 22.03 0.05 12.38
CA TYR A 91 21.92 -1.36 12.00
C TYR A 91 22.40 -1.49 10.56
N ARG A 92 23.22 -2.52 10.28
CA ARG A 92 23.64 -2.84 8.92
C ARG A 92 22.95 -4.11 8.47
N ASP A 93 22.05 -3.97 7.50
CA ASP A 93 21.46 -5.14 6.84
C ASP A 93 22.54 -5.82 5.97
N PRO A 94 22.78 -7.13 6.09
CA PRO A 94 23.73 -7.84 5.24
C PRO A 94 23.46 -7.74 3.74
N ARG A 95 22.24 -7.37 3.34
CA ARG A 95 21.80 -7.21 1.94
C ARG A 95 21.91 -5.78 1.43
N SER A 96 22.33 -4.82 2.25
CA SER A 96 22.41 -3.40 1.91
C SER A 96 23.76 -2.82 2.29
N ASP A 97 24.32 -2.01 1.40
CA ASP A 97 25.53 -1.25 1.70
C ASP A 97 25.24 -0.03 2.59
N MET A 98 24.02 0.51 2.52
CA MET A 98 23.61 1.67 3.33
C MET A 98 23.13 1.21 4.72
N PRO A 99 23.65 1.81 5.82
CA PRO A 99 23.17 1.53 7.17
C PRO A 99 21.76 2.10 7.38
N ALA A 100 20.98 1.43 8.21
CA ALA A 100 19.68 1.90 8.68
C ALA A 100 19.77 2.35 10.14
N THR A 101 18.90 3.27 10.57
CA THR A 101 18.72 3.57 11.99
C THR A 101 17.90 2.45 12.66
N GLN A 102 18.23 2.12 13.91
CA GLN A 102 17.43 1.17 14.71
C GLN A 102 16.13 1.79 15.22
N TYR A 103 16.01 3.12 15.17
CA TYR A 103 14.78 3.81 15.52
C TYR A 103 13.75 3.67 14.40
N ASN A 104 12.49 3.49 14.79
CA ASN A 104 11.38 3.53 13.83
C ASN A 104 11.08 4.99 13.44
N MET A 105 10.23 5.15 12.42
CA MET A 105 9.86 6.46 11.84
C MET A 105 9.52 7.54 12.88
N LYS A 106 8.81 7.17 13.96
CA LYS A 106 8.35 8.14 14.97
C LYS A 106 9.48 8.69 15.84
N TRP A 107 10.48 7.85 16.14
CA TRP A 107 11.57 8.20 17.04
C TRP A 107 12.71 8.91 16.30
N VAL A 108 12.87 8.66 15.00
CA VAL A 108 13.88 9.29 14.16
C VAL A 108 13.73 10.81 14.11
N GLU A 109 12.52 11.31 13.87
CA GLU A 109 12.26 12.76 13.81
C GLU A 109 12.46 13.41 15.19
N GLN A 110 12.04 12.73 16.26
CA GLN A 110 12.26 13.19 17.64
C GLN A 110 13.73 13.20 18.05
N ALA A 111 14.56 12.36 17.42
CA ALA A 111 16.01 12.36 17.60
C ALA A 111 16.71 13.51 16.85
N GLY A 112 15.96 14.42 16.20
CA GLY A 112 16.51 15.60 15.52
C GLY A 112 16.98 15.33 14.09
N LEU A 113 16.62 14.18 13.51
CA LEU A 113 16.97 13.85 12.13
C LEU A 113 15.89 14.33 11.16
N VAL A 114 16.32 14.85 10.02
CA VAL A 114 15.42 15.19 8.92
C VAL A 114 15.19 13.95 8.07
N LYS A 115 13.92 13.60 7.88
CA LYS A 115 13.49 12.45 7.08
C LYS A 115 13.10 12.90 5.67
N PHE A 116 13.56 12.17 4.67
CA PHE A 116 13.14 12.27 3.29
C PHE A 116 12.54 10.94 2.83
N ASP A 117 11.40 10.99 2.13
CA ASP A 117 10.79 9.83 1.50
C ASP A 117 11.07 9.83 -0.01
N PHE A 118 11.93 8.92 -0.45
CA PHE A 118 12.20 8.64 -1.86
C PHE A 118 11.29 7.53 -2.36
N LEU A 119 10.17 7.92 -2.95
CA LEU A 119 9.17 6.99 -3.48
C LEU A 119 9.55 6.55 -4.89
N GLY A 120 9.78 5.24 -5.07
CA GLY A 120 9.95 4.63 -6.39
C GLY A 120 8.63 4.49 -7.13
N LEU A 121 8.12 5.57 -7.72
CA LEU A 121 6.88 5.53 -8.48
C LEU A 121 7.13 5.07 -9.92
N LYS A 122 6.70 3.83 -10.24
CA LYS A 122 6.84 3.26 -11.59
C LYS A 122 6.25 4.14 -12.70
N THR A 123 5.22 4.92 -12.38
CA THR A 123 4.60 5.87 -13.32
C THR A 123 5.61 6.85 -13.90
N LEU A 124 6.56 7.36 -13.10
CA LEU A 124 7.59 8.28 -13.58
C LEU A 124 8.53 7.60 -14.59
N THR A 125 8.90 6.34 -14.34
CA THR A 125 9.70 5.54 -15.29
C THR A 125 8.94 5.32 -16.60
N VAL A 126 7.64 5.02 -16.54
CA VAL A 126 6.82 4.82 -17.74
C VAL A 126 6.72 6.12 -18.55
N ILE A 127 6.51 7.26 -17.89
CA ILE A 127 6.49 8.57 -18.55
C ILE A 127 7.84 8.86 -19.20
N GLN A 128 8.96 8.68 -18.48
CA GLN A 128 10.29 8.91 -19.04
C GLN A 128 10.55 8.06 -20.28
N ASN A 129 10.25 6.76 -20.22
CA ASN A 129 10.41 5.87 -21.38
C ASN A 129 9.54 6.32 -22.57
N ALA A 130 8.33 6.83 -22.32
CA ALA A 130 7.48 7.37 -23.38
C ALA A 130 8.08 8.64 -24.01
N LEU A 131 8.66 9.54 -23.20
CA LEU A 131 9.37 10.73 -23.69
C LEU A 131 10.60 10.36 -24.53
N ASP A 132 11.38 9.37 -24.09
CA ASP A 132 12.57 8.91 -24.81
C ASP A 132 12.20 8.35 -26.20
N LEU A 133 11.13 7.55 -26.29
CA LEU A 133 10.61 7.02 -27.56
C LEU A 133 10.04 8.12 -28.48
N LEU A 134 9.45 9.17 -27.92
CA LEU A 134 9.02 10.33 -28.70
C LEU A 134 10.21 11.12 -29.23
N ALA A 135 11.26 11.27 -28.42
CA ALA A 135 12.49 11.94 -28.82
C ALA A 135 13.20 11.22 -29.98
N GLU A 136 13.20 9.88 -30.01
CA GLU A 136 13.67 9.08 -31.16
C GLU A 136 12.91 9.40 -32.46
N ARG A 137 11.66 9.86 -32.35
CA ARG A 137 10.84 10.32 -33.49
C ARG A 137 11.01 11.80 -33.81
N GLY A 138 11.92 12.50 -33.12
CA GLY A 138 12.12 13.95 -33.23
C GLY A 138 11.03 14.79 -32.55
N ILE A 139 10.19 14.17 -31.71
CA ILE A 139 9.13 14.86 -30.95
C ILE A 139 9.64 15.11 -29.54
N VAL A 140 9.90 16.37 -29.20
CA VAL A 140 10.35 16.77 -27.87
C VAL A 140 9.15 17.32 -27.09
N VAL A 141 8.85 16.72 -25.94
CA VAL A 141 7.76 17.13 -25.05
C VAL A 141 8.35 17.51 -23.70
N ASP A 142 8.08 18.73 -23.24
CA ASP A 142 8.34 19.13 -21.86
C ASP A 142 7.11 18.77 -21.01
N ILE A 143 7.25 17.71 -20.22
CA ILE A 143 6.18 17.22 -19.34
C ILE A 143 5.76 18.24 -18.29
N GLY A 144 6.66 19.15 -17.88
CA GLY A 144 6.37 20.18 -16.88
C GLY A 144 5.56 21.35 -17.42
N ALA A 145 5.44 21.47 -18.75
CA ALA A 145 4.81 22.59 -19.44
C ALA A 145 3.58 22.19 -20.27
N ILE A 146 3.04 20.98 -20.10
CA ILE A 146 1.86 20.52 -20.84
C ILE A 146 0.62 21.36 -20.47
N PRO A 147 -0.27 21.65 -21.45
CA PRO A 147 -1.55 22.28 -21.18
C PRO A 147 -2.45 21.35 -20.36
N LEU A 148 -3.24 21.92 -19.45
CA LEU A 148 -4.17 21.17 -18.61
C LEU A 148 -5.60 21.14 -19.17
N ASP A 149 -5.85 21.79 -20.30
CA ASP A 149 -7.17 21.97 -20.91
C ASP A 149 -7.34 21.17 -22.23
N ASP A 150 -6.51 20.15 -22.47
CA ASP A 150 -6.55 19.33 -23.69
C ASP A 150 -7.87 18.54 -23.84
N PRO A 151 -8.73 18.85 -24.83
CA PRO A 151 -10.02 18.18 -24.98
C PRO A 151 -9.92 16.69 -25.30
N ALA A 152 -8.85 16.27 -25.98
CA ALA A 152 -8.65 14.87 -26.34
C ALA A 152 -8.40 14.00 -25.09
N THR A 153 -7.61 14.52 -24.14
CA THR A 153 -7.40 13.92 -22.82
C THR A 153 -8.73 13.75 -22.08
N TYR A 154 -9.55 14.81 -21.98
CA TYR A 154 -10.83 14.70 -21.28
C TYR A 154 -11.83 13.76 -21.97
N SER A 155 -11.81 13.67 -23.30
CA SER A 155 -12.61 12.68 -24.04
C SER A 155 -12.25 11.23 -23.68
N LEU A 156 -10.96 10.94 -23.49
CA LEU A 156 -10.48 9.64 -23.02
C LEU A 156 -10.98 9.32 -21.60
N TYR A 157 -10.94 10.31 -20.69
CA TYR A 157 -11.48 10.15 -19.34
C TYR A 157 -13.00 9.96 -19.33
N ALA A 158 -13.75 10.78 -20.08
CA ALA A 158 -15.21 10.71 -20.15
C ALA A 158 -15.72 9.40 -20.78
N SER A 159 -14.95 8.79 -21.68
CA SER A 159 -15.22 7.45 -22.22
C SER A 159 -14.72 6.31 -21.31
N ALA A 160 -14.07 6.65 -20.19
CA ALA A 160 -13.44 5.73 -19.24
C ALA A 160 -12.45 4.74 -19.89
N GLN A 161 -11.75 5.19 -20.93
CA GLN A 161 -10.67 4.45 -21.57
C GLN A 161 -9.35 4.63 -20.80
N THR A 162 -9.41 4.59 -19.47
CA THR A 162 -8.30 4.92 -18.56
C THR A 162 -7.53 3.69 -18.09
N ALA A 163 -7.48 2.63 -18.91
CA ALA A 163 -6.63 1.48 -18.62
C ALA A 163 -5.16 1.93 -18.59
N ALA A 164 -4.43 1.57 -17.53
CA ALA A 164 -3.06 2.01 -17.27
C ALA A 164 -2.87 3.53 -17.08
N VAL A 165 -3.95 4.29 -16.87
CA VAL A 165 -3.87 5.69 -16.41
C VAL A 165 -3.79 5.68 -14.89
N PHE A 166 -2.71 6.27 -14.37
CA PHE A 166 -2.39 6.28 -12.94
C PHE A 166 -3.57 6.79 -12.09
N GLN A 167 -3.80 6.14 -10.94
CA GLN A 167 -4.89 6.39 -9.98
C GLN A 167 -6.32 6.06 -10.45
N VAL A 168 -6.60 6.00 -11.76
CA VAL A 168 -7.97 5.84 -12.28
C VAL A 168 -8.21 4.60 -13.14
N GLU A 169 -7.45 3.54 -12.86
CA GLU A 169 -7.49 2.27 -13.60
C GLU A 169 -8.56 1.27 -13.12
N SER A 170 -9.00 1.40 -11.86
CA SER A 170 -9.88 0.41 -11.23
C SER A 170 -11.26 0.40 -11.91
N ALA A 171 -11.93 -0.76 -11.89
CA ALA A 171 -13.25 -0.90 -12.51
C ALA A 171 -14.24 0.15 -11.98
N GLY A 172 -14.33 0.31 -10.66
CA GLY A 172 -15.26 1.27 -10.09
C GLY A 172 -14.85 2.73 -10.26
N MET A 173 -13.57 3.06 -10.40
CA MET A 173 -13.16 4.42 -10.78
C MET A 173 -13.55 4.72 -12.23
N ARG A 174 -13.37 3.76 -13.14
CA ARG A 174 -13.82 3.89 -14.54
C ARG A 174 -15.33 4.08 -14.63
N ASP A 175 -16.10 3.40 -13.81
CA ASP A 175 -17.56 3.59 -13.77
C ASP A 175 -17.92 4.99 -13.27
N ALA A 176 -17.23 5.49 -12.24
CA ALA A 176 -17.40 6.86 -11.76
C ALA A 176 -17.04 7.90 -12.82
N LEU A 177 -15.97 7.67 -13.59
CA LEU A 177 -15.57 8.55 -14.71
C LEU A 177 -16.65 8.64 -15.81
N ARG A 178 -17.33 7.53 -16.15
CA ARG A 178 -18.42 7.55 -17.15
C ARG A 178 -19.63 8.36 -16.69
N GLN A 179 -19.85 8.40 -15.38
CA GLN A 179 -20.94 9.19 -14.78
C GLN A 179 -20.56 10.67 -14.72
N LEU A 180 -19.37 10.97 -14.19
CA LEU A 180 -18.88 12.34 -13.99
C LEU A 180 -18.61 13.07 -15.30
N LYS A 181 -18.05 12.38 -16.30
CA LYS A 181 -17.59 12.95 -17.59
C LYS A 181 -16.75 14.22 -17.38
N PRO A 182 -15.55 14.10 -16.78
CA PRO A 182 -14.74 15.25 -16.39
C PRO A 182 -14.38 16.12 -17.59
N THR A 183 -14.41 17.43 -17.40
CA THR A 183 -14.09 18.44 -18.42
C THR A 183 -12.90 19.32 -18.05
N CYS A 184 -12.45 19.24 -16.79
CA CYS A 184 -11.29 19.96 -16.27
C CYS A 184 -10.51 19.08 -15.27
N VAL A 185 -9.33 19.54 -14.87
CA VAL A 185 -8.44 18.78 -13.98
C VAL A 185 -9.01 18.71 -12.56
N GLU A 186 -9.76 19.74 -12.16
CA GLU A 186 -10.43 19.81 -10.87
C GLU A 186 -11.44 18.67 -10.68
N ASP A 187 -12.12 18.24 -11.74
CA ASP A 187 -13.03 17.10 -11.70
C ASP A 187 -12.28 15.80 -11.36
N ILE A 188 -11.08 15.63 -11.93
CA ILE A 188 -10.23 14.45 -11.66
C ILE A 188 -9.71 14.50 -10.22
N ILE A 189 -9.28 15.67 -9.75
CA ILE A 189 -8.84 15.89 -8.36
C ILE A 189 -9.97 15.54 -7.39
N ALA A 190 -11.18 16.04 -7.64
CA ALA A 190 -12.36 15.77 -6.83
C ALA A 190 -12.70 14.28 -6.82
N LEU A 191 -12.68 13.63 -7.99
CA LEU A 191 -12.96 12.21 -8.10
C LEU A 191 -11.98 11.36 -7.27
N VAL A 192 -10.66 11.61 -7.39
CA VAL A 192 -9.64 10.88 -6.62
C VAL A 192 -9.78 11.13 -5.12
N ALA A 193 -10.23 12.32 -4.70
CA ALA A 193 -10.50 12.63 -3.30
C ALA A 193 -11.74 11.90 -2.76
N LEU A 194 -12.81 11.84 -3.55
CA LEU A 194 -14.10 11.23 -3.17
C LEU A 194 -14.09 9.70 -3.25
N TYR A 195 -13.25 9.11 -4.10
CA TYR A 195 -13.13 7.66 -4.25
C TYR A 195 -12.30 7.00 -3.13
N ARG A 196 -12.71 7.24 -1.88
CA ARG A 196 -12.15 6.66 -0.66
C ARG A 196 -13.27 6.04 0.20
N PRO A 197 -12.98 5.02 1.03
CA PRO A 197 -13.96 4.46 1.95
C PRO A 197 -14.60 5.56 2.83
N GLY A 198 -15.93 5.67 2.81
CA GLY A 198 -16.70 6.76 3.42
C GLY A 198 -17.21 7.78 2.39
N PRO A 199 -16.36 8.68 1.86
CA PRO A 199 -16.77 9.69 0.89
C PRO A 199 -17.33 9.15 -0.44
N MET A 200 -17.10 7.87 -0.78
CA MET A 200 -17.62 7.24 -2.01
C MET A 200 -19.14 7.36 -2.15
N GLU A 201 -19.89 7.39 -1.04
CA GLU A 201 -21.35 7.56 -1.06
C GLU A 201 -21.80 8.93 -1.59
N ASN A 202 -20.90 9.91 -1.65
CA ASN A 202 -21.18 11.26 -2.15
C ASN A 202 -20.89 11.43 -3.65
N ILE A 203 -20.28 10.44 -4.31
CA ILE A 203 -19.99 10.51 -5.75
C ILE A 203 -21.25 10.78 -6.58
N PRO A 204 -22.40 10.10 -6.35
CA PRO A 204 -23.63 10.38 -7.10
C PRO A 204 -24.22 11.77 -6.88
N LYS A 205 -23.83 12.48 -5.80
CA LYS A 205 -24.28 13.86 -5.54
C LYS A 205 -23.36 14.91 -6.19
N PHE A 206 -22.16 14.50 -6.59
CA PHE A 206 -21.16 15.35 -7.23
C PHE A 206 -21.23 15.25 -8.75
N CYS A 207 -21.54 14.06 -9.28
CA CYS A 207 -21.75 13.79 -10.70
C CYS A 207 -23.04 14.41 -11.26
#